data_AF-A0A6J1CBU0-F1
#
_entry.id   AF-A0A6J1CBU0-F1
#
_cell.length_a   1.000
_cell.length_b   1.000
_cell.length_c   1.000
_cell.angle_alpha   90.00
_cell.angle_beta   90.00
_cell.angle_gamma   90.00
#
_symmetry.space_group_name_H-M   'P 1'
#
loop_
_entity.id
_entity.type
_entity.pdbx_description
1 polymer ?
#
loop_
_entity_poly.entity_id
_entity_poly.type
_entity_poly.pdbx_seq_one_letter_code
_entity_poly.pdbx_strand_id
1 'polypeptide(L)'
;MASSSLSLPATLRTLSSTLRTPPKISFPLHSLPVSSKPRDFSLAFTQIFSGVSELQPKKRLGIRAIASATDMASEKRVFDSGEDLAVSVAEYTAALSDQFAKKRGAFTVVLSGGSLIKCLRKLVEPPYVDSIDWSKWHVFWVDERVVPKDHADSNYKLAYDGFLSKVPILPGHVYAINDALSAEGAAEDYETCLKHLVTTKVVDVSAASGFPKFDLMLLGMGPDGHVASLFPGHPLLNENQKWVAFIKDSPKPPPERITFTYPVINSSEYIALVVPGASKVDAVYTALGGGNPQNAETLPVQRVAPEGVLTWFLDKDAASKL
;
A
#
# COMPACT_ATOMS: atom_id res chain seq x y z
N MET A 1 32.91 -46.64 49.91
CA MET A 1 32.85 -46.38 51.36
C MET A 1 32.40 -44.94 51.56
N ALA A 2 31.35 -44.77 52.36
CA ALA A 2 30.74 -43.55 52.96
C ALA A 2 30.40 -42.37 52.02
N SER A 3 29.13 -42.10 51.66
CA SER A 3 27.99 -41.57 52.46
C SER A 3 28.28 -40.20 53.07
N SER A 4 27.53 -39.14 52.75
CA SER A 4 26.25 -38.88 53.44
C SER A 4 25.33 -37.87 52.74
N SER A 5 24.05 -38.21 52.77
CA SER A 5 22.79 -37.48 52.49
C SER A 5 22.39 -36.44 53.54
N LEU A 6 21.50 -35.50 53.19
CA LEU A 6 20.39 -34.90 54.00
C LEU A 6 19.63 -33.89 53.10
N SER A 7 18.43 -34.19 52.59
CA SER A 7 17.07 -34.12 53.19
C SER A 7 16.36 -32.77 53.01
N LEU A 8 15.24 -32.79 52.28
CA LEU A 8 14.19 -31.76 52.16
C LEU A 8 13.46 -31.47 53.49
N PRO A 9 12.68 -30.38 53.54
CA PRO A 9 11.25 -30.59 53.80
C PRO A 9 10.31 -29.82 52.86
N ALA A 10 9.15 -30.43 52.65
CA ALA A 10 7.99 -29.89 51.96
C ALA A 10 7.11 -29.05 52.90
N THR A 11 6.41 -28.05 52.36
CA THR A 11 5.14 -27.59 52.93
C THR A 11 4.18 -27.16 51.81
N LEU A 12 3.09 -27.91 51.71
CA LEU A 12 1.87 -27.55 51.00
C LEU A 12 1.24 -26.28 51.60
N ARG A 13 0.71 -25.40 50.75
CA ARG A 13 -0.50 -24.63 51.06
C ARG A 13 -1.47 -24.67 49.89
N THR A 14 -2.58 -25.34 50.14
CA THR A 14 -3.86 -25.29 49.44
C THR A 14 -4.50 -23.90 49.55
N LEU A 15 -5.09 -23.39 48.46
CA LEU A 15 -6.24 -22.47 48.44
C LEU A 15 -6.86 -22.58 47.02
N SER A 16 -7.89 -23.41 46.86
CA SER A 16 -9.32 -23.07 46.89
C SER A 16 -9.80 -22.24 45.69
N SER A 17 -10.63 -22.90 44.90
CA SER A 17 -11.46 -22.43 43.81
C SER A 17 -12.40 -21.28 44.20
N THR A 18 -12.48 -20.27 43.34
CA THR A 18 -13.73 -19.52 43.10
C THR A 18 -13.75 -18.99 41.67
N LEU A 19 -14.51 -19.68 40.81
CA LEU A 19 -15.00 -19.18 39.53
C LEU A 19 -15.96 -18.01 39.83
N ARG A 20 -15.62 -16.79 39.37
CA ARG A 20 -16.58 -15.68 39.28
C ARG A 20 -17.05 -15.55 37.84
N THR A 21 -18.32 -15.89 37.63
CA THR A 21 -19.11 -15.56 36.44
C THR A 21 -19.32 -14.04 36.33
N PRO A 22 -19.27 -13.43 35.14
CA PRO A 22 -19.62 -12.03 34.95
C PRO A 22 -21.15 -11.83 35.01
N PRO A 23 -21.64 -10.66 35.46
CA PRO A 23 -23.08 -10.42 35.58
C PRO A 23 -23.73 -10.17 34.21
N LYS A 24 -24.89 -10.78 34.00
CA LYS A 24 -25.80 -10.52 32.87
C LYS A 24 -26.42 -9.13 33.04
N ILE A 25 -26.20 -8.24 32.07
CA ILE A 25 -26.93 -6.97 31.96
C ILE A 25 -28.15 -7.24 31.06
N SER A 26 -29.34 -7.21 31.66
CA SER A 26 -30.64 -7.28 30.98
C SER A 26 -31.21 -5.88 30.82
N PHE A 27 -31.40 -5.42 29.58
CA PHE A 27 -32.18 -4.22 29.27
C PHE A 27 -33.64 -4.59 29.03
N PRO A 28 -34.62 -3.93 29.66
CA PRO A 28 -36.02 -4.11 29.32
C PRO A 28 -36.36 -3.36 28.01
N LEU A 29 -36.95 -4.09 27.07
CA LEU A 29 -37.68 -3.55 25.93
C LEU A 29 -38.90 -2.77 26.43
N HIS A 30 -39.00 -1.49 26.04
CA HIS A 30 -40.28 -0.79 26.00
C HIS A 30 -40.53 -0.28 24.58
N SER A 31 -41.63 -0.78 24.01
CA SER A 31 -42.20 -0.43 22.72
C SER A 31 -43.27 0.66 22.86
N LEU A 32 -43.49 1.34 21.72
CA LEU A 32 -44.69 2.10 21.25
C LEU A 32 -44.55 3.65 21.24
N PRO A 33 -45.24 4.38 20.34
CA PRO A 33 -45.59 4.06 18.94
C PRO A 33 -45.28 5.19 17.94
N VAL A 34 -45.41 4.84 16.66
CA VAL A 34 -45.44 5.68 15.45
C VAL A 34 -46.57 6.72 15.50
N SER A 35 -46.30 7.96 15.06
CA SER A 35 -47.35 8.85 14.51
C SER A 35 -46.80 9.89 13.52
N SER A 36 -47.23 9.73 12.26
CA SER A 36 -47.66 10.75 11.28
C SER A 36 -46.82 12.01 11.01
N LYS A 37 -46.15 12.02 9.83
CA LYS A 37 -46.07 13.16 8.88
C LYS A 37 -47.50 13.51 8.36
N PRO A 38 -47.76 14.57 7.55
CA PRO A 38 -46.84 15.47 6.83
C PRO A 38 -47.22 16.98 6.88
N ARG A 39 -46.31 17.88 6.49
CA ARG A 39 -46.70 19.15 5.84
C ARG A 39 -45.68 19.54 4.78
N ASP A 40 -46.14 19.47 3.54
CA ASP A 40 -45.59 20.17 2.39
C ASP A 40 -45.66 21.69 2.61
N PHE A 41 -44.57 22.38 2.32
CA PHE A 41 -44.60 23.81 2.03
C PHE A 41 -44.00 24.01 0.64
N SER A 42 -44.89 24.08 -0.34
CA SER A 42 -44.63 24.71 -1.63
C SER A 42 -44.67 26.22 -1.42
N LEU A 43 -43.56 26.90 -1.68
CA LEU A 43 -43.50 28.35 -1.79
C LEU A 43 -42.78 28.69 -3.09
N ALA A 44 -43.58 29.06 -4.08
CA ALA A 44 -43.14 29.79 -5.25
C ALA A 44 -42.55 31.13 -4.82
N PHE A 45 -41.36 31.46 -5.31
CA PHE A 45 -40.85 32.82 -5.28
C PHE A 45 -40.38 33.22 -6.67
N THR A 46 -41.11 34.16 -7.25
CA THR A 46 -40.77 34.88 -8.47
C THR A 46 -39.63 35.86 -8.19
N GLN A 47 -38.66 35.88 -9.11
CA GLN A 47 -37.63 36.88 -9.40
C GLN A 47 -37.69 38.23 -8.66
N ILE A 48 -36.52 38.65 -8.12
CA ILE A 48 -35.69 39.79 -8.59
C ILE A 48 -34.58 40.00 -7.53
N PHE A 49 -33.31 39.86 -7.90
CA PHE A 49 -32.30 40.91 -7.74
C PHE A 49 -30.96 40.48 -8.36
N SER A 50 -30.42 41.43 -9.11
CA SER A 50 -29.20 41.47 -9.89
C SER A 50 -27.92 41.27 -9.08
N GLY A 51 -26.93 40.64 -9.71
CA GLY A 51 -25.51 40.87 -9.41
C GLY A 51 -24.83 39.80 -8.56
N VAL A 52 -24.52 38.66 -9.17
CA VAL A 52 -23.40 37.81 -8.72
C VAL A 52 -22.60 37.44 -9.95
N SER A 53 -21.31 37.79 -9.92
CA SER A 53 -20.36 37.50 -10.98
C SER A 53 -20.29 35.99 -11.24
N GLU A 54 -20.35 35.60 -12.51
CA GLU A 54 -20.07 34.27 -12.99
C GLU A 54 -18.65 33.84 -12.57
N LEU A 55 -18.56 33.07 -11.49
CA LEU A 55 -17.43 32.20 -11.26
C LEU A 55 -17.51 31.08 -12.31
N GLN A 56 -16.68 31.22 -13.35
CA GLN A 56 -16.47 30.23 -14.39
C GLN A 56 -16.24 28.84 -13.77
N PRO A 57 -16.94 27.79 -14.23
CA PRO A 57 -16.70 26.45 -13.72
C PRO A 57 -15.28 26.02 -14.12
N LYS A 58 -14.41 25.85 -13.12
CA LYS A 58 -13.10 25.22 -13.32
C LYS A 58 -13.33 23.88 -14.02
N LYS A 59 -12.71 23.71 -15.18
CA LYS A 59 -12.70 22.46 -15.96
C LYS A 59 -12.36 21.32 -15.02
N ARG A 60 -13.36 20.48 -14.72
CA ARG A 60 -13.17 19.18 -14.09
C ARG A 60 -12.29 18.40 -15.06
N LEU A 61 -11.05 18.13 -14.69
CA LEU A 61 -10.15 17.31 -15.48
C LEU A 61 -10.85 15.95 -15.64
N GLY A 62 -11.33 15.70 -16.86
CA GLY A 62 -12.14 14.52 -17.15
C GLY A 62 -11.34 13.27 -16.83
N ILE A 63 -11.96 12.32 -16.15
CA ILE A 63 -11.48 10.95 -16.02
C ILE A 63 -11.24 10.45 -17.44
N ARG A 64 -9.98 10.40 -17.88
CA ARG A 64 -9.61 9.52 -18.99
C ARG A 64 -9.94 8.13 -18.49
N ALA A 65 -10.88 7.46 -19.17
CA ALA A 65 -11.22 6.09 -18.88
C ALA A 65 -9.94 5.30 -18.65
N ILE A 66 -9.82 4.66 -17.48
CA ILE A 66 -8.76 3.69 -17.21
C ILE A 66 -8.87 2.68 -18.35
N ALA A 67 -7.86 2.65 -19.22
CA ALA A 67 -7.91 1.85 -20.43
C ALA A 67 -8.17 0.39 -20.05
N SER A 68 -9.12 -0.23 -20.76
CA SER A 68 -9.30 -1.68 -20.74
C SER A 68 -7.96 -2.34 -21.09
N ALA A 69 -7.53 -3.28 -20.26
CA ALA A 69 -6.27 -4.01 -20.39
C ALA A 69 -6.24 -4.87 -21.65
N THR A 70 -5.84 -4.27 -22.77
CA THR A 70 -5.43 -4.96 -24.00
C THR A 70 -4.39 -4.09 -24.71
N ASP A 71 -3.16 -4.22 -24.21
CA ASP A 71 -1.82 -3.88 -24.73
C ASP A 71 -0.96 -3.42 -23.54
N MET A 72 0.31 -3.81 -23.52
CA MET A 72 1.32 -3.44 -22.52
C MET A 72 1.54 -1.92 -22.50
N ALA A 73 0.57 -1.17 -21.99
CA ALA A 73 0.53 0.27 -22.03
C ALA A 73 1.34 0.83 -20.86
N SER A 74 2.61 1.15 -21.13
CA SER A 74 3.38 2.03 -20.26
C SER A 74 2.94 3.47 -20.50
N GLU A 75 2.22 4.08 -19.56
CA GLU A 75 1.84 5.49 -19.58
C GLU A 75 2.83 6.35 -18.78
N LYS A 76 3.15 7.54 -19.27
CA LYS A 76 3.95 8.54 -18.55
C LYS A 76 3.12 9.79 -18.28
N ARG A 77 3.02 10.20 -17.02
CA ARG A 77 2.34 11.42 -16.56
C ARG A 77 3.34 12.33 -15.85
N VAL A 78 3.47 13.55 -16.36
CA VAL A 78 4.34 14.59 -15.79
C VAL A 78 3.47 15.71 -15.25
N PHE A 79 3.70 16.10 -13.99
CA PHE A 79 2.93 17.12 -13.27
C PHE A 79 3.79 18.35 -12.97
N ASP A 80 3.16 19.51 -12.89
CA ASP A 80 3.87 20.78 -12.66
C ASP A 80 4.53 20.84 -11.27
N SER A 81 3.96 20.16 -10.28
CA SER A 81 4.46 20.12 -8.91
C SER A 81 4.27 18.75 -8.25
N GLY A 82 5.02 18.52 -7.17
CA GLY A 82 4.80 17.35 -6.31
C GLY A 82 3.43 17.32 -5.62
N GLU A 83 2.75 18.47 -5.51
CA GLU A 83 1.38 18.56 -4.99
C GLU A 83 0.37 18.04 -6.01
N ASP A 84 0.46 18.49 -7.26
CA ASP A 84 -0.41 18.03 -8.35
C ASP A 84 -0.22 16.53 -8.62
N LEU A 85 1.02 16.05 -8.55
CA LEU A 85 1.33 14.63 -8.58
C LEU A 85 0.64 13.88 -7.44
N ALA A 86 0.70 14.40 -6.21
CA ALA A 86 0.06 13.76 -5.05
C ALA A 86 -1.46 13.67 -5.20
N VAL A 87 -2.10 14.73 -5.72
CA VAL A 87 -3.54 14.73 -6.04
C VAL A 87 -3.85 13.64 -7.07
N SER A 88 -3.08 13.57 -8.16
CA SER A 88 -3.34 12.59 -9.21
C SER A 88 -3.10 11.14 -8.76
N VAL A 89 -2.11 10.89 -7.89
CA VAL A 89 -1.89 9.56 -7.29
C VAL A 89 -3.08 9.15 -6.41
N ALA A 90 -3.63 10.08 -5.62
CA ALA A 90 -4.82 9.81 -4.82
C ALA A 90 -6.07 9.56 -5.69
N GLU A 91 -6.31 10.38 -6.71
CA GLU A 91 -7.37 10.17 -7.69
C GLU A 91 -7.29 8.77 -8.34
N TYR A 92 -6.09 8.41 -8.80
CA TYR A 92 -5.84 7.12 -9.44
C TYR A 92 -6.08 5.95 -8.48
N THR A 93 -5.56 6.06 -7.25
CA THR A 93 -5.73 5.02 -6.23
C THR A 93 -7.19 4.87 -5.82
N ALA A 94 -7.93 5.97 -5.63
CA ALA A 94 -9.34 5.96 -5.27
C ALA A 94 -10.21 5.34 -6.39
N ALA A 95 -9.91 5.67 -7.66
CA ALA A 95 -10.61 5.10 -8.80
C ALA A 95 -10.41 3.58 -8.92
N LEU A 96 -9.17 3.10 -8.75
CA LEU A 96 -8.89 1.66 -8.75
C LEU A 96 -9.52 0.97 -7.53
N SER A 97 -9.48 1.60 -6.35
CA SER A 97 -10.16 1.09 -5.17
C SER A 97 -11.65 0.86 -5.44
N ASP A 98 -12.36 1.83 -6.01
CA ASP A 98 -13.79 1.71 -6.33
C ASP A 98 -14.04 0.60 -7.38
N GLN A 99 -13.21 0.55 -8.42
CA GLN A 99 -13.29 -0.47 -9.47
C GLN A 99 -13.17 -1.89 -8.90
N PHE A 100 -12.14 -2.16 -8.09
CA PHE A 100 -11.91 -3.49 -7.53
C PHE A 100 -12.88 -3.84 -6.41
N ALA A 101 -13.25 -2.87 -5.57
CA ALA A 101 -14.31 -3.06 -4.58
C ALA A 101 -15.62 -3.54 -5.24
N LYS A 102 -16.01 -2.95 -6.39
CA LYS A 102 -17.19 -3.39 -7.16
C LYS A 102 -16.99 -4.72 -7.87
N LYS A 103 -15.81 -4.96 -8.44
CA LYS A 103 -15.52 -6.16 -9.23
C LYS A 103 -15.44 -7.44 -8.39
N ARG A 104 -14.75 -7.37 -7.23
CA ARG A 104 -14.42 -8.56 -6.43
C ARG A 104 -14.73 -8.42 -4.93
N GLY A 105 -15.21 -7.27 -4.48
CA GLY A 105 -15.52 -7.05 -3.06
C GLY A 105 -14.30 -6.84 -2.17
N ALA A 106 -13.13 -6.55 -2.75
CA ALA A 106 -11.87 -6.28 -2.07
C ALA A 106 -10.97 -5.43 -2.98
N PHE A 107 -10.02 -4.69 -2.39
CA PHE A 107 -8.99 -3.93 -3.07
C PHE A 107 -7.63 -4.19 -2.40
N THR A 108 -6.66 -4.72 -3.15
CA THR A 108 -5.34 -5.08 -2.65
C THR A 108 -4.33 -4.04 -3.13
N VAL A 109 -3.75 -3.32 -2.17
CA VAL A 109 -2.79 -2.25 -2.45
C VAL A 109 -1.45 -2.56 -1.77
N VAL A 110 -0.38 -2.51 -2.55
CA VAL A 110 0.99 -2.74 -2.07
C VAL A 110 1.72 -1.41 -2.03
N LEU A 111 2.35 -1.11 -0.89
CA LEU A 111 3.03 0.14 -0.63
C LEU A 111 4.56 -0.03 -0.65
N SER A 112 5.24 0.91 -1.30
CA SER A 112 6.65 1.21 -1.06
C SER A 112 6.79 2.27 0.02
N GLY A 113 7.96 2.32 0.66
CA GLY A 113 8.34 3.42 1.55
C GLY A 113 8.69 4.73 0.82
N GLY A 114 9.37 5.62 1.56
CA GLY A 114 9.95 6.85 1.01
C GLY A 114 8.94 7.98 0.74
N SER A 115 9.25 8.84 -0.22
CA SER A 115 8.44 10.04 -0.52
C SER A 115 7.04 9.72 -1.06
N LEU A 116 6.83 8.53 -1.63
CA LEU A 116 5.52 8.04 -2.08
C LEU A 116 4.45 8.14 -0.98
N ILE A 117 4.78 7.78 0.26
CA ILE A 117 3.81 7.80 1.36
C ILE A 117 3.25 9.20 1.59
N LYS A 118 4.04 10.25 1.32
CA LYS A 118 3.54 11.63 1.40
C LYS A 118 2.38 11.83 0.43
N CYS A 119 2.43 11.27 -0.78
CA CYS A 119 1.35 11.42 -1.78
C CYS A 119 0.01 10.87 -1.26
N LEU A 120 0.04 9.79 -0.48
CA LEU A 120 -1.17 9.18 0.09
C LEU A 120 -1.89 10.06 1.13
N ARG A 121 -1.26 11.14 1.61
CA ARG A 121 -1.95 12.14 2.45
C ARG A 121 -3.21 12.67 1.78
N LYS A 122 -3.25 12.74 0.45
CA LYS A 122 -4.40 13.23 -0.29
C LYS A 122 -5.63 12.34 -0.17
N LEU A 123 -5.45 11.05 0.08
CA LEU A 123 -6.57 10.14 0.32
C LEU A 123 -7.27 10.37 1.67
N VAL A 124 -6.61 11.07 2.61
CA VAL A 124 -7.20 11.40 3.93
C VAL A 124 -7.93 12.73 3.93
N GLU A 125 -7.97 13.43 2.80
CA GLU A 125 -8.68 14.69 2.60
C GLU A 125 -10.02 14.43 1.88
N PRO A 126 -11.04 15.32 2.03
CA PRO A 126 -12.24 15.26 1.21
C PRO A 126 -11.94 15.37 -0.29
N PRO A 127 -12.68 14.67 -1.17
CA PRO A 127 -13.80 13.80 -0.82
C PRO A 127 -13.40 12.36 -0.44
N TYR A 128 -12.12 11.99 -0.57
CA TYR A 128 -11.68 10.59 -0.52
C TYR A 128 -11.88 9.91 0.82
N VAL A 129 -11.58 10.62 1.92
CA VAL A 129 -11.74 10.07 3.27
C VAL A 129 -13.14 9.52 3.54
N ASP A 130 -14.18 10.17 2.98
CA ASP A 130 -15.59 9.81 3.19
C ASP A 130 -16.19 8.96 2.06
N SER A 131 -15.56 8.92 0.88
CA SER A 131 -16.11 8.24 -0.31
C SER A 131 -15.49 6.88 -0.61
N ILE A 132 -14.30 6.60 -0.07
CA ILE A 132 -13.64 5.31 -0.24
C ILE A 132 -14.22 4.31 0.76
N ASP A 133 -14.58 3.11 0.28
CA ASP A 133 -14.94 1.99 1.16
C ASP A 133 -13.67 1.32 1.72
N TRP A 134 -13.15 1.91 2.81
CA TRP A 134 -11.94 1.44 3.50
C TRP A 134 -12.05 0.01 4.03
N SER A 135 -13.26 -0.53 4.22
CA SER A 135 -13.46 -1.91 4.68
C SER A 135 -13.00 -2.95 3.65
N LYS A 136 -12.86 -2.53 2.39
CA LYS A 136 -12.43 -3.37 1.25
C LYS A 136 -10.92 -3.38 1.07
N TRP A 137 -10.20 -2.47 1.70
CA TRP A 137 -8.76 -2.33 1.53
C TRP A 137 -8.02 -3.46 2.24
N HIS A 138 -7.06 -4.04 1.54
CA HIS A 138 -6.02 -4.94 2.03
C HIS A 138 -4.67 -4.36 1.68
N VAL A 139 -3.87 -4.03 2.69
CA VAL A 139 -2.62 -3.26 2.55
C VAL A 139 -1.41 -4.14 2.80
N PHE A 140 -0.44 -4.07 1.90
CA PHE A 140 0.80 -4.84 1.89
C PHE A 140 2.00 -3.93 1.70
N TRP A 141 3.21 -4.47 1.86
CA TRP A 141 4.47 -3.77 1.59
C TRP A 141 5.28 -4.52 0.53
N VAL A 142 5.82 -3.77 -0.42
CA VAL A 142 6.71 -4.33 -1.44
C VAL A 142 8.08 -4.67 -0.86
N ASP A 143 8.51 -3.91 0.15
CA ASP A 143 9.73 -4.13 0.91
C ASP A 143 9.61 -3.53 2.31
N GLU A 144 10.46 -4.01 3.22
CA GLU A 144 10.59 -3.44 4.56
C GLU A 144 12.01 -3.66 5.08
N ARG A 145 12.40 -2.75 5.99
CA ARG A 145 13.64 -2.80 6.74
C ARG A 145 13.39 -3.69 7.93
N VAL A 146 14.30 -4.63 8.19
CA VAL A 146 14.16 -5.56 9.32
C VAL A 146 14.56 -4.82 10.60
N VAL A 147 13.65 -3.98 11.08
CA VAL A 147 13.74 -3.14 12.27
C VAL A 147 12.38 -3.13 12.97
N PRO A 148 12.31 -2.74 14.26
CA PRO A 148 11.03 -2.60 14.96
C PRO A 148 10.03 -1.71 14.21
N LYS A 149 8.73 -2.02 14.30
CA LYS A 149 7.64 -1.28 13.64
C LYS A 149 7.52 0.19 14.07
N ASP A 150 8.08 0.57 15.20
CA ASP A 150 8.14 1.95 15.69
C ASP A 150 9.47 2.65 15.36
N HIS A 151 10.40 1.96 14.70
CA HIS A 151 11.68 2.50 14.27
C HIS A 151 11.52 3.50 13.11
N ALA A 152 12.34 4.56 13.10
CA ALA A 152 12.26 5.62 12.10
C ALA A 152 12.45 5.14 10.64
N ASP A 153 13.19 4.04 10.45
CA ASP A 153 13.44 3.44 9.13
C ASP A 153 12.35 2.45 8.68
N SER A 154 11.34 2.16 9.49
CA SER A 154 10.24 1.26 9.12
C SER A 154 9.30 1.91 8.10
N ASN A 155 9.09 1.24 6.97
CA ASN A 155 8.08 1.57 5.98
C ASN A 155 6.67 1.43 6.56
N TYR A 156 6.43 0.48 7.47
CA TYR A 156 5.18 0.38 8.24
C TYR A 156 4.94 1.64 9.06
N LYS A 157 5.91 2.07 9.87
CA LYS A 157 5.79 3.28 10.68
C LYS A 157 5.46 4.49 9.81
N LEU A 158 6.21 4.64 8.71
CA LEU A 158 6.04 5.74 7.77
C LEU A 158 4.62 5.76 7.19
N ALA A 159 4.11 4.62 6.72
CA ALA A 159 2.75 4.49 6.20
C ALA A 159 1.69 4.70 7.29
N TYR A 160 1.93 4.21 8.51
CA TYR A 160 1.03 4.38 9.64
C TYR A 160 0.86 5.85 10.02
N ASP A 161 1.97 6.55 10.25
CA ASP A 161 1.98 7.97 10.60
C ASP A 161 1.44 8.84 9.47
N GLY A 162 1.76 8.50 8.21
CA GLY A 162 1.41 9.27 7.03
C GLY A 162 -0.05 9.12 6.60
N PHE A 163 -0.61 7.91 6.72
CA PHE A 163 -1.85 7.53 6.05
C PHE A 163 -2.72 6.58 6.90
N LEU A 164 -2.22 5.41 7.30
CA LEU A 164 -3.08 4.33 7.85
C LEU A 164 -3.78 4.72 9.17
N SER A 165 -3.13 5.50 10.03
CA SER A 165 -3.72 5.96 11.30
C SER A 165 -4.88 6.94 11.14
N LYS A 166 -5.14 7.42 9.91
CA LYS A 166 -6.14 8.46 9.61
C LYS A 166 -7.35 7.93 8.85
N VAL A 167 -7.38 6.63 8.53
CA VAL A 167 -8.45 6.00 7.75
C VAL A 167 -8.93 4.71 8.43
N PRO A 168 -10.23 4.37 8.33
CA PRO A 168 -10.81 3.22 9.03
C PRO A 168 -10.59 1.89 8.27
N ILE A 169 -9.34 1.59 7.89
CA ILE A 169 -8.99 0.27 7.33
C ILE A 169 -9.07 -0.77 8.46
N LEU A 170 -9.66 -1.93 8.17
CA LEU A 170 -9.79 -3.00 9.16
C LEU A 170 -8.39 -3.47 9.61
N PRO A 171 -8.11 -3.57 10.93
CA PRO A 171 -6.79 -3.96 11.41
C PRO A 171 -6.29 -5.30 10.86
N GLY A 172 -7.18 -6.28 10.68
CA GLY A 172 -6.86 -7.58 10.09
C GLY A 172 -6.57 -7.55 8.58
N HIS A 173 -6.71 -6.40 7.93
CA HIS A 173 -6.41 -6.21 6.51
C HIS A 173 -5.09 -5.47 6.27
N VAL A 174 -4.33 -5.16 7.32
CA VAL A 174 -3.01 -4.55 7.23
C VAL A 174 -1.95 -5.61 7.46
N TYR A 175 -1.37 -6.13 6.38
CA TYR A 175 -0.40 -7.22 6.40
C TYR A 175 1.01 -6.66 6.47
N ALA A 176 1.36 -6.17 7.65
CA ALA A 176 2.68 -5.65 7.97
C ALA A 176 3.68 -6.79 8.20
N ILE A 177 4.95 -6.51 7.93
CA ILE A 177 6.04 -7.48 8.05
C ILE A 177 6.37 -7.73 9.53
N ASN A 178 6.73 -8.96 9.85
CA ASN A 178 7.01 -9.38 11.22
C ASN A 178 8.42 -8.97 11.66
N ASP A 179 8.49 -7.91 12.45
CA ASP A 179 9.71 -7.30 12.99
C ASP A 179 10.35 -8.05 14.16
N ALA A 180 9.71 -9.12 14.64
CA ALA A 180 10.26 -9.99 15.69
C ALA A 180 11.14 -11.13 15.13
N LEU A 181 11.21 -11.29 13.81
CA LEU A 181 11.96 -12.36 13.13
C LEU A 181 13.23 -11.82 12.47
N SER A 182 14.17 -12.71 12.15
CA SER A 182 15.29 -12.37 11.27
C SER A 182 14.80 -12.05 9.86
N ALA A 183 15.67 -11.46 9.02
CA ALA A 183 15.33 -11.18 7.62
C ALA A 183 14.83 -12.44 6.87
N GLU A 184 15.47 -13.59 7.07
CA GLU A 184 15.01 -14.89 6.55
C GLU A 184 13.61 -15.24 7.03
N GLY A 185 13.42 -15.27 8.36
CA GLY A 185 12.16 -15.70 8.97
C GLY A 185 11.01 -14.76 8.62
N ALA A 186 11.27 -13.46 8.55
CA ALA A 186 10.29 -12.45 8.14
C ALA A 186 9.87 -12.64 6.68
N ALA A 187 10.81 -12.96 5.78
CA ALA A 187 10.48 -13.25 4.38
C ALA A 187 9.66 -14.53 4.24
N GLU A 188 10.00 -15.60 4.96
CA GLU A 188 9.26 -16.86 4.96
C GLU A 188 7.85 -16.72 5.56
N ASP A 189 7.72 -15.99 6.67
CA ASP A 189 6.45 -15.66 7.32
C ASP A 189 5.55 -14.84 6.37
N TYR A 190 6.12 -13.82 5.71
CA TYR A 190 5.38 -12.99 4.77
C TYR A 190 4.93 -13.78 3.53
N GLU A 191 5.80 -14.60 2.95
CA GLU A 191 5.43 -15.47 1.83
C GLU A 191 4.34 -16.49 2.23
N THR A 192 4.40 -17.04 3.45
CA THR A 192 3.38 -17.95 3.98
C THR A 192 2.03 -17.24 4.13
N CYS A 193 2.03 -16.01 4.66
CA CYS A 193 0.84 -15.17 4.75
C CYS A 193 0.22 -14.93 3.36
N LEU A 194 1.03 -14.57 2.35
CA LEU A 194 0.55 -14.36 0.98
C LEU A 194 -0.05 -15.63 0.37
N LYS A 195 0.58 -16.80 0.55
CA LYS A 195 0.04 -18.09 0.07
C LYS A 195 -1.30 -18.42 0.71
N HIS A 196 -1.45 -18.11 2.01
CA HIS A 196 -2.74 -18.25 2.69
C HIS A 196 -3.79 -17.33 2.06
N LEU A 197 -3.46 -16.06 1.83
CA LEU A 197 -4.38 -15.07 1.24
C LEU A 197 -4.79 -15.40 -0.20
N VAL A 198 -3.89 -16.01 -0.97
CA VAL A 198 -4.19 -16.60 -2.27
C VAL A 198 -5.20 -17.75 -2.12
N THR A 199 -4.97 -18.66 -1.18
CA THR A 199 -5.86 -19.80 -0.92
C THR A 199 -7.26 -19.35 -0.49
N THR A 200 -7.35 -18.28 0.31
CA THR A 200 -8.61 -17.68 0.75
C THR A 200 -9.20 -16.66 -0.24
N LYS A 201 -8.58 -16.49 -1.42
CA LYS A 201 -9.04 -15.61 -2.51
C LYS A 201 -9.11 -14.13 -2.16
N VAL A 202 -8.28 -13.68 -1.22
CA VAL A 202 -8.09 -12.25 -0.93
C VAL A 202 -7.17 -11.61 -1.97
N VAL A 203 -6.12 -12.35 -2.35
CA VAL A 203 -5.17 -12.00 -3.41
C VAL A 203 -5.37 -12.99 -4.56
N ASP A 204 -5.49 -12.48 -5.79
CA ASP A 204 -5.64 -13.34 -6.96
C ASP A 204 -4.30 -13.95 -7.38
N VAL A 205 -4.31 -14.86 -8.36
CA VAL A 205 -3.10 -15.43 -8.96
C VAL A 205 -3.09 -15.09 -10.44
N SER A 206 -1.94 -14.67 -10.94
CA SER A 206 -1.76 -14.48 -12.37
C SER A 206 -1.88 -15.83 -13.09
N ALA A 207 -2.75 -15.89 -14.10
CA ALA A 207 -2.84 -17.05 -14.97
C ALA A 207 -1.61 -17.24 -15.87
N ALA A 208 -0.83 -16.17 -16.12
CA ALA A 208 0.34 -16.20 -16.97
C ALA A 208 1.60 -16.63 -16.20
N SER A 209 1.80 -16.11 -14.99
CA SER A 209 3.02 -16.34 -14.20
C SER A 209 2.85 -17.33 -13.05
N GLY A 210 1.63 -17.52 -12.54
CA GLY A 210 1.36 -18.33 -11.35
C GLY A 210 1.72 -17.66 -10.02
N PHE A 211 2.13 -16.39 -10.03
CA PHE A 211 2.46 -15.60 -8.85
C PHE A 211 1.25 -14.80 -8.33
N PRO A 212 1.25 -14.36 -7.06
CA PRO A 212 0.19 -13.51 -6.52
C PRO A 212 0.05 -12.23 -7.33
N LYS A 213 -1.21 -11.92 -7.65
CA LYS A 213 -1.61 -10.78 -8.47
C LYS A 213 -2.35 -9.77 -7.62
N PHE A 214 -1.68 -8.66 -7.34
CA PHE A 214 -2.23 -7.53 -6.60
C PHE A 214 -2.92 -6.56 -7.55
N ASP A 215 -3.91 -5.82 -7.04
CA ASP A 215 -4.66 -4.86 -7.85
C ASP A 215 -3.80 -3.63 -8.17
N LEU A 216 -3.17 -3.04 -7.16
CA LEU A 216 -2.34 -1.85 -7.30
C LEU A 216 -1.06 -1.95 -6.49
N MET A 217 0.08 -1.83 -7.16
CA MET A 217 1.37 -1.67 -6.54
C MET A 217 1.86 -0.23 -6.71
N LEU A 218 1.94 0.50 -5.59
CA LEU A 218 2.50 1.84 -5.54
C LEU A 218 4.00 1.72 -5.25
N LEU A 219 4.82 1.93 -6.28
CA LEU A 219 6.25 1.67 -6.24
C LEU A 219 7.04 2.98 -6.28
N GLY A 220 7.94 3.16 -5.31
CA GLY A 220 8.92 4.24 -5.33
C GLY A 220 10.18 3.84 -6.11
N MET A 221 11.02 4.82 -6.43
CA MET A 221 12.32 4.59 -7.07
C MET A 221 13.45 5.30 -6.35
N GLY A 222 14.59 4.64 -6.18
CA GLY A 222 15.85 5.19 -5.71
C GLY A 222 16.51 6.17 -6.70
N PRO A 223 17.45 7.02 -6.24
CA PRO A 223 18.26 7.85 -7.15
C PRO A 223 19.20 7.05 -8.07
N ASP A 224 19.42 5.79 -7.71
CA ASP A 224 20.19 4.72 -8.39
C ASP A 224 19.29 3.76 -9.17
N GLY A 225 17.99 4.09 -9.34
CA GLY A 225 17.05 3.27 -10.09
C GLY A 225 16.60 1.97 -9.40
N HIS A 226 16.96 1.74 -8.12
CA HIS A 226 16.41 0.62 -7.37
C HIS A 226 14.91 0.78 -7.16
N VAL A 227 14.20 -0.33 -7.08
CA VAL A 227 12.80 -0.43 -6.65
C VAL A 227 12.72 -1.46 -5.53
N ALA A 228 11.80 -1.29 -4.58
CA ALA A 228 11.73 -2.15 -3.41
C ALA A 228 13.13 -2.25 -2.74
N SER A 229 13.63 -3.46 -2.46
CA SER A 229 15.04 -3.69 -2.11
C SER A 229 15.84 -4.41 -3.20
N LEU A 230 15.52 -4.13 -4.46
CA LEU A 230 16.18 -4.66 -5.65
C LEU A 230 17.20 -3.64 -6.19
N PHE A 231 18.46 -3.77 -5.75
CA PHE A 231 19.53 -2.81 -6.00
C PHE A 231 20.36 -3.13 -7.26
N PRO A 232 20.94 -2.11 -7.94
CA PRO A 232 21.85 -2.33 -9.06
C PRO A 232 23.00 -3.28 -8.70
N GLY A 233 23.37 -4.16 -9.64
CA GLY A 233 24.44 -5.16 -9.46
C GLY A 233 24.17 -6.27 -8.43
N HIS A 234 23.08 -6.20 -7.64
CA HIS A 234 22.83 -7.16 -6.57
C HIS A 234 22.34 -8.52 -7.13
N PRO A 235 22.84 -9.67 -6.63
CA PRO A 235 22.44 -11.00 -7.14
C PRO A 235 20.92 -11.26 -7.07
N LEU A 236 20.24 -10.65 -6.11
CA LEU A 236 18.79 -10.77 -5.93
C LEU A 236 17.98 -10.31 -7.16
N LEU A 237 18.55 -9.48 -8.04
CA LEU A 237 17.91 -9.11 -9.31
C LEU A 237 17.60 -10.31 -10.23
N ASN A 238 18.22 -11.47 -9.97
CA ASN A 238 18.05 -12.70 -10.73
C ASN A 238 17.13 -13.72 -10.04
N GLU A 239 16.59 -13.43 -8.86
CA GLU A 239 15.62 -14.29 -8.19
C GLU A 239 14.29 -14.29 -8.94
N ASN A 240 13.87 -15.47 -9.39
CA ASN A 240 12.70 -15.66 -10.25
C ASN A 240 11.74 -16.77 -9.77
N GLN A 241 11.98 -17.35 -8.59
CA GLN A 241 11.19 -18.44 -8.04
C GLN A 241 10.44 -18.03 -6.77
N LYS A 242 11.12 -17.36 -5.83
CA LYS A 242 10.52 -16.94 -4.56
C LYS A 242 9.52 -15.81 -4.76
N TRP A 243 8.50 -15.74 -3.90
CA TRP A 243 7.58 -14.61 -3.89
C TRP A 243 8.19 -13.46 -3.09
N VAL A 244 8.77 -13.79 -1.95
CA VAL A 244 9.42 -12.86 -1.04
C VAL A 244 10.86 -13.32 -0.81
N ALA A 245 11.78 -12.39 -0.87
CA ALA A 245 13.18 -12.61 -0.58
C ALA A 245 13.67 -11.66 0.51
N PHE A 246 14.88 -11.91 0.98
CA PHE A 246 15.56 -11.07 1.94
C PHE A 246 16.99 -10.78 1.46
N ILE A 247 17.57 -9.70 1.97
CA ILE A 247 18.99 -9.35 1.83
C ILE A 247 19.53 -8.95 3.19
N LYS A 248 20.83 -9.10 3.38
CA LYS A 248 21.55 -8.70 4.61
C LYS A 248 22.66 -7.69 4.36
N ASP A 249 22.77 -7.26 3.11
CA ASP A 249 23.88 -6.54 2.52
C ASP A 249 23.34 -5.42 1.62
N SER A 250 22.20 -4.82 1.97
CA SER A 250 21.71 -3.65 1.26
C SER A 250 22.80 -2.58 1.22
N PRO A 251 23.10 -1.98 0.05
CA PRO A 251 24.07 -0.90 -0.06
C PRO A 251 23.58 0.39 0.61
N LYS A 252 22.37 0.39 1.18
CA LYS A 252 21.77 1.52 1.89
C LYS A 252 21.30 1.06 3.28
N PRO A 253 21.60 1.82 4.34
CA PRO A 253 21.15 1.44 5.68
C PRO A 253 19.62 1.43 5.78
N PRO A 254 19.06 0.59 6.68
CA PRO A 254 19.70 -0.56 7.30
C PRO A 254 19.96 -1.70 6.28
N PRO A 255 20.97 -2.56 6.54
CA PRO A 255 21.43 -3.56 5.58
C PRO A 255 20.44 -4.72 5.40
N GLU A 256 19.72 -5.10 6.47
CA GLU A 256 18.74 -6.17 6.45
C GLU A 256 17.38 -5.69 5.96
N ARG A 257 16.88 -6.34 4.91
CA ARG A 257 15.60 -6.01 4.29
C ARG A 257 14.90 -7.26 3.81
N ILE A 258 13.58 -7.18 3.72
CA ILE A 258 12.79 -8.12 2.94
C ILE A 258 12.13 -7.40 1.77
N THR A 259 11.85 -8.13 0.69
CA THR A 259 11.34 -7.54 -0.55
C THR A 259 10.58 -8.55 -1.38
N PHE A 260 9.59 -8.08 -2.13
CA PHE A 260 9.06 -8.79 -3.28
C PHE A 260 10.13 -8.92 -4.35
N THR A 261 10.06 -10.05 -5.04
CA THR A 261 10.87 -10.36 -6.22
C THR A 261 10.19 -9.81 -7.48
N TYR A 262 10.92 -9.76 -8.59
CA TYR A 262 10.32 -9.31 -9.86
C TYR A 262 9.10 -10.11 -10.31
N PRO A 263 9.05 -11.45 -10.18
CA PRO A 263 7.85 -12.21 -10.51
C PRO A 263 6.59 -11.70 -9.81
N VAL A 264 6.67 -11.37 -8.51
CA VAL A 264 5.51 -10.83 -7.77
C VAL A 264 5.19 -9.41 -8.19
N ILE A 265 6.21 -8.54 -8.29
CA ILE A 265 6.03 -7.15 -8.74
C ILE A 265 5.32 -7.12 -10.09
N ASN A 266 5.87 -7.84 -11.07
CA ASN A 266 5.39 -7.85 -12.46
C ASN A 266 4.06 -8.62 -12.65
N SER A 267 3.59 -9.37 -11.65
CA SER A 267 2.27 -10.02 -11.71
C SER A 267 1.13 -9.10 -11.30
N SER A 268 1.41 -7.89 -10.79
CA SER A 268 0.40 -6.91 -10.41
C SER A 268 -0.39 -6.41 -11.62
N GLU A 269 -1.70 -6.19 -11.45
CA GLU A 269 -2.57 -5.66 -12.52
C GLU A 269 -2.25 -4.20 -12.85
N TYR A 270 -2.00 -3.38 -11.83
CA TYR A 270 -1.56 -1.99 -12.00
C TYR A 270 -0.30 -1.73 -11.18
N ILE A 271 0.73 -1.17 -11.82
CA ILE A 271 1.90 -0.60 -11.13
C ILE A 271 1.91 0.91 -11.38
N ALA A 272 1.88 1.69 -10.31
CA ALA A 272 2.15 3.12 -10.36
C ALA A 272 3.56 3.38 -9.82
N LEU A 273 4.48 3.74 -10.71
CA LEU A 273 5.81 4.23 -10.37
C LEU A 273 5.71 5.71 -9.97
N VAL A 274 5.75 6.01 -8.68
CA VAL A 274 5.58 7.35 -8.13
C VAL A 274 6.92 7.93 -7.74
N VAL A 275 7.42 8.88 -8.55
CA VAL A 275 8.79 9.37 -8.47
C VAL A 275 8.83 10.91 -8.48
N PRO A 276 8.48 11.57 -7.36
CA PRO A 276 8.64 13.01 -7.23
C PRO A 276 10.08 13.40 -6.86
N GLY A 277 10.51 14.56 -7.36
CA GLY A 277 11.67 15.32 -6.90
C GLY A 277 12.95 15.13 -7.72
N ALA A 278 13.74 16.21 -7.77
CA ALA A 278 14.96 16.31 -8.57
C ALA A 278 16.02 15.25 -8.27
N SER A 279 16.03 14.68 -7.05
CA SER A 279 16.99 13.63 -6.65
C SER A 279 16.94 12.37 -7.51
N LYS A 280 15.90 12.21 -8.34
CA LYS A 280 15.65 11.03 -9.19
C LYS A 280 15.92 11.28 -10.67
N VAL A 281 16.28 12.51 -11.05
CA VAL A 281 16.32 12.94 -12.46
C VAL A 281 17.20 12.06 -13.34
N ASP A 282 18.38 11.66 -12.84
CA ASP A 282 19.32 10.83 -13.62
C ASP A 282 18.77 9.42 -13.82
N ALA A 283 18.28 8.79 -12.76
CA ALA A 283 17.65 7.47 -12.85
C ALA A 283 16.40 7.49 -13.76
N VAL A 284 15.56 8.53 -13.67
CA VAL A 284 14.39 8.70 -14.55
C VAL A 284 14.82 8.84 -16.01
N TYR A 285 15.81 9.69 -16.29
CA TYR A 285 16.33 9.90 -17.63
C TYR A 285 16.87 8.59 -18.23
N THR A 286 17.72 7.86 -17.50
CA THR A 286 18.26 6.57 -17.94
C THR A 286 17.16 5.52 -18.11
N ALA A 287 16.25 5.39 -17.13
CA ALA A 287 15.19 4.38 -17.16
C ALA A 287 14.28 4.53 -18.39
N LEU A 288 14.00 5.76 -18.80
CA LEU A 288 13.12 6.09 -19.93
C LEU A 288 13.86 6.22 -21.28
N GLY A 289 15.06 5.64 -21.39
CA GLY A 289 15.79 5.51 -22.65
C GLY A 289 16.73 6.67 -22.98
N GLY A 290 16.97 7.58 -22.03
CA GLY A 290 18.03 8.57 -22.12
C GLY A 290 19.43 7.98 -21.89
N GLY A 291 20.45 8.65 -22.42
CA GLY A 291 21.86 8.23 -22.29
C GLY A 291 22.37 7.37 -23.45
N ASN A 292 23.60 6.87 -23.33
CA ASN A 292 24.25 6.05 -24.35
C ASN A 292 23.95 4.55 -24.12
N PRO A 293 23.20 3.88 -25.02
CA PRO A 293 22.81 2.47 -24.86
C PRO A 293 23.98 1.50 -24.82
N GLN A 294 25.13 1.87 -25.40
CA GLN A 294 26.28 0.96 -25.50
C GLN A 294 27.00 0.74 -24.15
N ASN A 295 26.76 1.57 -23.13
CA ASN A 295 27.47 1.52 -21.84
C ASN A 295 26.55 1.60 -20.60
N ALA A 296 25.23 1.61 -20.77
CA ALA A 296 24.30 1.78 -19.67
C ALA A 296 24.02 0.42 -18.98
N GLU A 297 24.44 0.27 -17.72
CA GLU A 297 23.95 -0.82 -16.87
C GLU A 297 22.42 -0.69 -16.74
N THR A 298 21.68 -1.76 -17.02
CA THR A 298 20.22 -1.75 -16.92
C THR A 298 19.80 -1.49 -15.48
N LEU A 299 19.08 -0.39 -15.25
CA LEU A 299 18.62 -0.04 -13.92
C LEU A 299 17.55 -1.05 -13.44
N PRO A 300 17.48 -1.37 -12.14
CA PRO A 300 16.48 -2.28 -11.60
C PRO A 300 15.03 -1.89 -11.97
N VAL A 301 14.70 -0.61 -12.00
CA VAL A 301 13.37 -0.12 -12.41
C VAL A 301 13.02 -0.51 -13.85
N GLN A 302 14.00 -0.67 -14.75
CA GLN A 302 13.75 -1.08 -16.14
C GLN A 302 13.34 -2.55 -16.27
N ARG A 303 13.50 -3.35 -15.20
CA ARG A 303 12.98 -4.72 -15.11
C ARG A 303 11.54 -4.78 -14.57
N VAL A 304 10.96 -3.64 -14.19
CA VAL A 304 9.54 -3.53 -13.83
C VAL A 304 8.73 -3.50 -15.12
N ALA A 305 8.10 -4.63 -15.42
CA ALA A 305 7.34 -4.87 -16.64
C ALA A 305 6.08 -5.67 -16.26
N PRO A 306 5.03 -5.01 -15.74
CA PRO A 306 3.83 -5.70 -15.30
C PRO A 306 3.10 -6.36 -16.47
N GLU A 307 2.41 -7.46 -16.19
CA GLU A 307 1.46 -8.07 -17.11
C GLU A 307 0.30 -7.12 -17.46
N GLY A 308 -0.05 -6.23 -16.55
CA GLY A 308 -1.07 -5.21 -16.74
C GLY A 308 -0.49 -3.84 -17.10
N VAL A 309 -0.96 -2.81 -16.41
CA VAL A 309 -0.65 -1.40 -16.76
C VAL A 309 0.50 -0.87 -15.90
N LEU A 310 1.49 -0.27 -16.55
CA LEU A 310 2.54 0.51 -15.90
C LEU A 310 2.24 2.00 -16.09
N THR A 311 2.18 2.78 -15.01
CA THR A 311 2.05 4.23 -15.09
C THR A 311 3.14 4.93 -14.30
N TRP A 312 3.91 5.79 -14.96
CA TRP A 312 4.88 6.67 -14.32
C TRP A 312 4.21 7.97 -13.91
N PHE A 313 4.32 8.32 -12.63
CA PHE A 313 3.93 9.61 -12.06
C PHE A 313 5.20 10.38 -11.69
N LEU A 314 5.49 11.43 -12.46
CA LEU A 314 6.69 12.26 -12.32
C LEU A 314 6.27 13.71 -12.05
N ASP A 315 6.99 14.43 -11.20
CA ASP A 315 6.91 15.89 -11.20
C ASP A 315 7.92 16.46 -12.20
N LYS A 316 7.79 17.75 -12.48
CA LYS A 316 8.66 18.46 -13.42
C LYS A 316 10.14 18.36 -13.05
N ASP A 317 10.45 18.31 -11.75
CA ASP A 317 11.83 18.20 -11.26
C ASP A 317 12.43 16.83 -11.59
N ALA A 318 11.72 15.75 -11.31
CA ALA A 318 12.14 14.39 -11.66
C ALA A 318 12.20 14.17 -13.17
N ALA A 319 11.35 14.86 -13.93
CA ALA A 319 11.30 14.80 -15.39
C ALA A 319 12.19 15.83 -16.10
N SER A 320 13.03 16.60 -15.39
CA SER A 320 13.69 17.79 -15.97
C SER A 320 14.72 17.50 -17.08
N LYS A 321 15.11 16.24 -17.28
CA LYS A 321 15.97 15.78 -18.38
C LYS A 321 15.24 15.08 -19.53
N LEU A 322 13.91 14.89 -19.42
CA LEU A 322 13.10 14.20 -20.43
C LEU A 322 12.73 15.09 -21.63
#